data_AF-A0A2R4BNX1-F1
#
_entry.id   AF-A0A2R4BNX1-F1
#
_cell.length_a   1.000
_cell.length_b   1.000
_cell.length_c   1.000
_cell.angle_alpha   90.00
_cell.angle_beta   90.00
_cell.angle_gamma   90.00
#
_symmetry.space_group_name_H-M   'P 1'
#
loop_
_entity.id
_entity.type
_entity.pdbx_description
1 polymer ?
#
loop_
_entity_poly.entity_id
_entity_poly.type
_entity_poly.pdbx_seq_one_letter_code
_entity_poly.pdbx_strand_id
1 'polypeptide(L)' 'MSDTVQDHYTEDDFESLLDDAESNAANDWEEGFVADMKARFQQYGKRMYISAAQRSHLERIADDEG' A
#
# COMPACT_ATOMS: atom_id res chain seq x y z
N MET A 1 -4.86 13.95 11.88
CA MET A 1 -5.87 13.84 10.82
C MET A 1 -5.85 12.40 10.33
N SER A 2 -7.01 11.81 10.02
CA SER A 2 -7.10 10.45 9.50
C SER A 2 -7.37 10.56 8.02
N ASP A 3 -6.39 10.18 7.19
CA ASP A 3 -6.49 10.20 5.74
C ASP A 3 -6.93 8.83 5.25
N THR A 4 -7.59 8.82 4.10
CA THR A 4 -8.00 7.62 3.37
C THR A 4 -7.24 7.48 2.07
N VAL A 5 -7.27 6.30 1.47
CA VAL A 5 -6.62 6.06 0.17
C VAL A 5 -7.12 7.05 -0.90
N GLN A 6 -8.43 7.29 -0.98
CA GLN A 6 -9.02 8.24 -1.95
C GLN A 6 -8.57 9.70 -1.79
N ASP A 7 -7.98 10.07 -0.66
CA ASP A 7 -7.45 11.42 -0.45
C ASP A 7 -6.09 11.62 -1.17
N HIS A 8 -5.42 10.52 -1.54
CA HIS A 8 -4.06 10.52 -2.09
C HIS A 8 -3.95 9.81 -3.45
N TYR A 9 -4.79 8.81 -3.72
CA TYR A 9 -4.71 7.97 -4.92
C TYR A 9 -6.10 7.72 -5.52
N THR A 10 -6.14 7.43 -6.82
CA THR A 10 -7.29 6.72 -7.38
C THR A 10 -7.27 5.24 -6.94
N GLU A 11 -8.37 4.53 -7.18
CA GLU A 11 -8.45 3.10 -6.87
C GLU A 11 -7.42 2.30 -7.68
N ASP A 12 -7.39 2.52 -9.00
CA ASP A 12 -6.45 1.88 -9.92
C ASP A 12 -4.98 2.20 -9.60
N ASP A 13 -4.66 3.45 -9.23
CA ASP A 13 -3.30 3.85 -8.86
C ASP A 13 -2.84 3.13 -7.59
N PHE A 14 -3.73 2.98 -6.60
CA PHE A 14 -3.40 2.31 -5.35
C PHE A 14 -3.29 0.79 -5.51
N GLU A 15 -4.11 0.19 -6.38
CA GLU A 15 -3.97 -1.22 -6.75
C GLU A 15 -2.61 -1.49 -7.41
N SER A 16 -2.23 -0.64 -8.37
CA SER A 16 -0.92 -0.74 -9.04
C SER A 16 0.23 -0.61 -8.04
N LEU A 17 0.15 0.36 -7.11
CA LEU A 17 1.14 0.54 -6.05
C LEU A 17 1.27 -0.69 -5.14
N LEU A 18 0.16 -1.35 -4.80
CA LEU A 18 0.17 -2.57 -4.00
C LEU A 18 0.77 -3.76 -4.75
N ASP A 19 0.56 -3.84 -6.06
CA ASP A 19 1.11 -4.90 -6.91
C ASP A 19 2.63 -4.74 -7.12
N ASP A 20 3.09 -3.50 -7.33
CA ASP A 20 4.51 -3.18 -7.41
C ASP A 20 5.21 -3.47 -6.08
N ALA A 21 4.62 -3.03 -4.95
CA ALA A 21 5.16 -3.31 -3.63
C ALA A 21 5.18 -4.81 -3.29
N GLU A 22 4.20 -5.59 -3.74
CA GLU A 22 4.19 -7.05 -3.54
C GLU A 22 5.31 -7.72 -4.34
N SER A 23 5.56 -7.25 -5.56
CA SER A 23 6.62 -7.76 -6.43
C SER A 23 8.02 -7.44 -5.91
N ASN A 24 8.18 -6.30 -5.24
CA ASN A 24 9.45 -5.76 -4.79
C ASN A 24 9.77 -6.02 -3.31
N ALA A 25 8.82 -6.54 -2.53
CA ALA A 25 9.06 -6.89 -1.13
C ALA A 25 10.23 -7.88 -0.98
N ALA A 26 11.25 -7.50 -0.22
CA ALA A 26 12.52 -8.23 -0.17
C ALA A 26 12.71 -9.09 1.10
N ASN A 27 11.80 -8.98 2.06
CA ASN A 27 11.86 -9.73 3.32
C ASN A 27 10.48 -10.00 3.92
N ASP A 28 10.41 -11.00 4.82
CA ASP A 28 9.18 -11.44 5.49
C ASP A 28 8.34 -10.32 6.11
N TRP A 29 9.00 -9.27 6.60
CA TRP A 29 8.30 -8.15 7.21
C TRP A 29 7.65 -7.24 6.17
N GLU A 30 8.32 -6.96 5.05
CA GLU A 30 7.76 -6.20 3.92
C GLU A 30 6.63 -6.98 3.25
N GLU A 31 6.80 -8.28 3.02
CA GLU A 31 5.76 -9.16 2.49
C GLU A 31 4.50 -9.13 3.37
N GLY A 32 4.68 -9.27 4.69
CA GLY A 32 3.58 -9.20 5.65
C GLY A 32 2.92 -7.82 5.71
N PHE A 33 3.71 -6.74 5.58
CA PHE A 33 3.20 -5.38 5.53
C PHE A 33 2.33 -5.15 4.28
N VAL A 34 2.81 -5.53 3.10
CA VAL A 34 2.04 -5.38 1.85
C VAL A 34 0.79 -6.24 1.86
N ALA A 35 0.88 -7.48 2.37
CA ALA A 35 -0.28 -8.37 2.49
C ALA A 35 -1.38 -7.79 3.41
N ASP A 36 -1.03 -7.18 4.55
CA ASP A 36 -2.00 -6.49 5.42
C ASP A 36 -2.65 -5.30 4.70
N MET A 37 -1.84 -4.51 3.98
CA MET A 37 -2.33 -3.37 3.21
C MET A 37 -3.31 -3.81 2.11
N LYS A 38 -2.98 -4.86 1.35
CA LYS A 38 -3.87 -5.48 0.35
C LYS A 38 -5.16 -5.99 0.98
N ALA A 39 -5.08 -6.74 2.08
CA ALA A 39 -6.26 -7.29 2.74
C ALA A 39 -7.22 -6.19 3.23
N ARG A 40 -6.67 -5.12 3.82
CA ARG A 40 -7.46 -3.97 4.27
C ARG A 40 -8.05 -3.19 3.10
N PHE A 41 -7.30 -3.04 2.01
CA PHE A 41 -7.80 -2.38 0.81
C PHE A 41 -8.93 -3.19 0.17
N GLN A 42 -8.81 -4.51 0.08
CA GLN A 42 -9.88 -5.38 -0.40
C GLN A 42 -11.15 -5.27 0.47
N GLN A 43 -10.99 -5.10 1.78
CA GLN A 43 -12.12 -4.99 2.70
C GLN A 43 -12.83 -3.63 2.65
N TYR A 44 -12.08 -2.54 2.54
CA TYR A 44 -12.61 -1.18 2.70
C TYR A 44 -12.58 -0.33 1.41
N GLY A 45 -11.93 -0.82 0.36
CA GLY A 45 -11.64 -0.11 -0.87
C GLY A 45 -10.91 1.21 -0.61
N LYS A 46 -11.16 2.19 -1.48
CA LYS A 46 -10.59 3.55 -1.37
C LYS A 46 -10.93 4.32 -0.08
N ARG A 47 -11.87 3.84 0.73
CA ARG A 47 -12.19 4.40 2.06
C ARG A 47 -11.31 3.84 3.18
N MET A 48 -10.40 2.92 2.87
CA MET A 48 -9.39 2.43 3.79
C MET A 48 -8.60 3.60 4.38
N TYR A 49 -8.48 3.64 5.72
CA TYR A 49 -7.60 4.58 6.39
C TYR A 49 -6.13 4.21 6.17
N ILE A 50 -5.32 5.22 5.87
CA ILE A 50 -3.90 5.07 5.65
C ILE A 50 -3.16 6.26 6.28
N SER A 51 -2.13 5.96 7.07
CA SER A 51 -1.27 6.99 7.64
C SER A 51 -0.19 7.42 6.65
N ALA A 52 0.35 8.63 6.82
CA ALA A 52 1.48 9.12 6.03
C ALA A 52 2.70 8.17 6.10
N ALA A 53 2.94 7.55 7.27
CA ALA A 53 4.02 6.58 7.44
C ALA A 53 3.76 5.29 6.64
N GLN A 54 2.53 4.76 6.66
CA GLN A 54 2.17 3.59 5.84
C GLN A 54 2.29 3.89 4.34
N ARG A 55 1.83 5.06 3.89
CA ARG A 55 1.99 5.49 2.50
C ARG A 55 3.46 5.55 2.09
N SER A 56 4.26 6.31 2.83
CA SER A 56 5.68 6.48 2.52
C SER A 56 6.43 5.13 2.54
N HIS A 57 6.02 4.21 3.40
CA HIS A 57 6.63 2.90 3.46
C HIS A 57 6.23 2.01 2.27
N LEU A 58 4.94 2.04 1.90
CA LEU A 58 4.44 1.31 0.74
C LEU A 58 5.08 1.83 -0.56
N GLU A 59 5.15 3.15 -0.73
CA GLU A 59 5.86 3.81 -1.86
C GLU A 59 7.33 3.38 -1.91
N ARG A 60 8.02 3.35 -0.77
CA ARG A 60 9.42 2.91 -0.72
C ARG A 60 9.59 1.45 -1.17
N ILE A 61 8.70 0.55 -0.76
CA ILE A 61 8.78 -0.87 -1.17
C ILE A 61 8.47 -0.99 -2.67
N ALA A 62 7.45 -0.29 -3.16
CA ALA A 62 7.10 -0.30 -4.60
C ALA A 62 8.22 0.24 -5.49
N ASP A 63 8.98 1.24 -5.03
CA ASP A 63 10.10 1.80 -5.79
C ASP A 63 11.41 0.99 -5.70
N ASP A 64 11.49 0.00 -4.79
CA ASP A 64 12.70 -0.82 -4.59
C ASP A 64 12.78 -1.92 -5.66
N GLU A 65 13.19 -1.57 -6.88
CA GLU A 65 13.42 -2.54 -7.96
C GLU A 65 14.47 -3.58 -7.52
N GLY A 66 14.02 -4.82 -7.27
CA GLY A 66 14.86 -5.96 -6.87
C GLY A 66 15.88 -6.42 -7.91
#